data_AF-A0A2V9UMB0-F1
#
_entry.id   AF-A0A2V9UMB0-F1
#
_cell.length_a   1.000
_cell.length_b   1.000
_cell.length_c   1.000
_cell.angle_alpha   90.00
_cell.angle_beta   90.00
_cell.angle_gamma   90.00
#
_symmetry.space_group_name_H-M   'P 1'
#
loop_
_entity.id
_entity.type
_entity.pdbx_description
1 polymer ?
#
loop_
_entity_poly.entity_id
_entity_poly.type
_entity_poly.pdbx_seq_one_letter_code
_entity_poly.pdbx_strand_id
1 'polypeptide(L)'
;MRNSRLTMIGFLLCGALAFAPTSWAQAPQRAPILDQVAKTYGIDSWDKVEAIRYTWNADITGLFKAAHKWEWEPKTNKVSFEGTDKDGKPVKVSYVRTDLSTQSDDVKNQVDPSFINDNYWTLFPFHAYWDKSASAIDQGKFNLPLGPGMAELLPIKYPAEGGYTPGDTWDLYVGKDNRVVYFVYIRGGAKPPSRVFATWAGYEKAGPILFSTEHRGTADGKPLHLWITDVVVKLTGSDKWVPAQ
;
A
#
# COMPACT_ATOMS: atom_id res chain seq x y z
N MET A 1 -26.71 76.48 32.48
CA MET A 1 -27.94 76.30 31.68
C MET A 1 -27.79 75.05 30.83
N ARG A 2 -28.74 74.10 31.00
CA ARG A 2 -29.13 72.98 30.10
C ARG A 2 -28.02 71.96 29.71
N ASN A 3 -28.02 70.74 30.27
CA ASN A 3 -28.80 69.54 29.90
C ASN A 3 -28.52 69.08 28.45
N SER A 4 -28.33 67.81 28.10
CA SER A 4 -28.47 66.53 28.77
C SER A 4 -27.69 65.49 27.94
N ARG A 5 -27.03 64.52 28.59
CA ARG A 5 -26.54 63.30 27.94
C ARG A 5 -27.73 62.36 27.77
N LEU A 6 -27.96 61.88 26.54
CA LEU A 6 -28.95 60.85 26.24
C LEU A 6 -28.31 59.45 26.35
N THR A 7 -28.92 58.65 27.21
CA THR A 7 -28.80 57.20 27.36
C THR A 7 -29.67 56.49 26.30
N MET A 8 -29.51 55.16 26.17
CA MET A 8 -30.33 54.14 25.46
C MET A 8 -29.85 53.81 24.04
N ILE A 9 -29.80 52.55 23.55
CA ILE A 9 -30.30 51.26 24.02
C ILE A 9 -29.45 50.16 23.34
N GLY A 10 -29.12 49.09 24.07
CA GLY A 10 -28.55 47.88 23.50
C GLY A 10 -29.61 47.05 22.78
N PHE A 11 -29.35 46.70 21.53
CA PHE A 11 -30.05 45.62 20.84
C PHE A 11 -29.12 44.41 20.74
N LEU A 12 -29.42 43.39 21.55
CA LEU A 12 -29.00 42.02 21.34
C LEU A 12 -29.58 41.54 20.00
N LEU A 13 -28.74 41.43 18.97
CA LEU A 13 -29.05 40.60 17.81
C LEU A 13 -28.68 39.15 18.14
N CYS A 14 -29.71 38.33 18.32
CA CYS A 14 -29.61 36.88 18.23
C CYS A 14 -29.15 36.51 16.81
N GLY A 15 -27.85 36.33 16.60
CA GLY A 15 -27.32 35.66 15.43
C GLY A 15 -27.64 34.17 15.52
N ALA A 16 -28.64 33.72 14.77
CA ALA A 16 -28.90 32.31 14.57
C ALA A 16 -27.64 31.64 14.00
N LEU A 17 -26.97 30.83 14.82
CA LEU A 17 -25.95 29.89 14.38
C LEU A 17 -26.63 28.88 13.44
N ALA A 18 -26.47 29.10 12.14
CA ALA A 18 -26.72 28.07 11.15
C ALA A 18 -25.69 26.96 11.40
N PHE A 19 -26.12 25.89 12.07
CA PHE A 19 -25.40 24.62 12.06
C PHE A 19 -25.38 24.13 10.61
N ALA A 20 -24.29 24.38 9.90
CA ALA A 20 -23.99 23.65 8.68
C ALA A 20 -23.89 22.16 9.08
N PRO A 21 -24.68 21.26 8.47
CA PRO A 21 -24.56 19.84 8.75
C PRO A 21 -23.13 19.42 8.39
N THR A 22 -22.47 18.78 9.34
CA THR A 22 -21.17 18.14 9.13
C THR A 22 -21.29 17.26 7.90
N SER A 23 -20.51 17.61 6.87
CA SER A 23 -20.33 16.83 5.65
C SER A 23 -20.23 15.34 6.01
N TRP A 24 -21.25 14.57 5.69
CA TRP A 24 -21.13 13.12 5.63
C TRP A 24 -20.03 12.81 4.64
N ALA A 25 -18.87 12.35 5.12
CA ALA A 25 -17.78 11.94 4.26
C ALA A 25 -18.33 10.89 3.28
N GLN A 26 -18.47 11.28 2.00
CA GLN A 26 -18.85 10.34 0.96
C GLN A 26 -17.75 9.27 0.88
N ALA A 27 -18.17 8.00 0.80
CA ALA A 27 -17.22 6.92 0.59
C ALA A 27 -16.36 7.24 -0.65
N PRO A 28 -15.03 6.99 -0.61
CA PRO A 28 -14.16 7.25 -1.75
C PRO A 28 -14.69 6.58 -3.02
N GLN A 29 -14.62 7.30 -4.15
CA GLN A 29 -15.00 6.72 -5.44
C GLN A 29 -14.08 5.56 -5.80
N ARG A 30 -14.65 4.43 -6.23
CA ARG A 30 -13.91 3.22 -6.61
C ARG A 30 -14.44 2.65 -7.92
N ALA A 31 -13.55 2.54 -8.91
CA ALA A 31 -13.86 2.06 -10.24
C ALA A 31 -13.98 0.52 -10.27
N PRO A 32 -14.95 -0.05 -11.04
CA PRO A 32 -15.15 -1.50 -11.13
C PRO A 32 -13.95 -2.31 -11.66
N ILE A 33 -13.04 -1.68 -12.40
CA ILE A 33 -11.80 -2.32 -12.88
C ILE A 33 -10.94 -2.82 -11.70
N LEU A 34 -11.01 -2.18 -10.53
CA LEU A 34 -10.27 -2.63 -9.35
C LEU A 34 -10.74 -4.01 -8.85
N ASP A 35 -12.04 -4.30 -8.93
CA ASP A 35 -12.57 -5.63 -8.63
C ASP A 35 -12.06 -6.68 -9.62
N GLN A 36 -11.94 -6.33 -10.91
CA GLN A 36 -11.40 -7.22 -11.94
C GLN A 36 -9.91 -7.49 -11.75
N VAL A 37 -9.14 -6.47 -11.37
CA VAL A 37 -7.74 -6.61 -10.97
C VAL A 37 -7.66 -7.55 -9.76
N ALA A 38 -8.40 -7.30 -8.68
CA ALA A 38 -8.35 -8.15 -7.49
C ALA A 38 -8.70 -9.63 -7.78
N LYS A 39 -9.72 -9.88 -8.61
CA LYS A 39 -10.10 -11.22 -9.09
C LYS A 39 -8.99 -11.89 -9.87
N THR A 40 -8.33 -11.15 -10.76
CA THR A 40 -7.19 -11.66 -11.53
C THR A 40 -6.04 -12.09 -10.63
N TYR A 41 -5.85 -11.40 -9.51
CA TYR A 41 -4.82 -11.73 -8.52
C TYR A 41 -5.21 -12.88 -7.57
N GLY A 42 -6.49 -13.26 -7.53
CA GLY A 42 -6.98 -14.40 -6.74
C GLY A 42 -7.75 -14.04 -5.47
N ILE A 43 -8.32 -12.83 -5.38
CA ILE A 43 -9.08 -12.40 -4.20
C ILE A 43 -10.23 -13.35 -3.83
N ASP A 44 -10.87 -13.98 -4.82
CA ASP A 44 -11.98 -14.91 -4.62
C ASP A 44 -11.58 -16.19 -3.88
N SER A 45 -10.28 -16.43 -3.69
CA SER A 45 -9.73 -17.55 -2.92
C SER A 45 -8.85 -17.10 -1.76
N TRP A 46 -8.86 -15.81 -1.41
CA TRP A 46 -8.02 -15.26 -0.35
C TRP A 46 -8.32 -15.87 1.02
N ASP A 47 -9.57 -16.18 1.29
CA ASP A 47 -10.04 -16.84 2.52
C ASP A 47 -9.39 -18.22 2.75
N LYS A 48 -8.90 -18.87 1.70
CA LYS A 48 -8.19 -20.15 1.76
C LYS A 48 -6.71 -20.00 2.11
N VAL A 49 -6.13 -18.80 2.01
CA VAL A 49 -4.72 -18.56 2.34
C VAL A 49 -4.54 -18.63 3.86
N GLU A 50 -3.72 -19.56 4.31
CA GLU A 50 -3.33 -19.70 5.72
C GLU A 50 -2.07 -18.90 6.02
N ALA A 51 -1.07 -19.00 5.14
CA ALA A 51 0.20 -18.29 5.27
C ALA A 51 0.89 -18.07 3.92
N ILE A 52 1.74 -17.05 3.85
CA ILE A 52 2.57 -16.72 2.69
C ILE A 52 4.01 -16.56 3.18
N ARG A 53 4.98 -17.14 2.47
CA ARG A 53 6.40 -16.80 2.63
C ARG A 53 6.97 -16.26 1.35
N TYR A 54 7.93 -15.36 1.48
CA TYR A 54 8.67 -14.80 0.37
C TYR A 54 9.95 -14.14 0.88
N THR A 55 10.91 -13.98 -0.01
CA THR A 55 12.08 -13.11 0.19
C THR A 55 11.88 -11.87 -0.67
N TRP A 56 11.77 -10.71 -0.04
CA TRP A 56 11.77 -9.42 -0.71
C TRP A 56 13.20 -8.94 -0.89
N ASN A 57 13.58 -8.58 -2.11
CA ASN A 57 14.91 -8.09 -2.42
C ASN A 57 14.80 -6.76 -3.14
N ALA A 58 15.69 -5.83 -2.83
CA ALA A 58 15.83 -4.62 -3.63
C ALA A 58 17.26 -4.12 -3.69
N ASP A 59 17.58 -3.49 -4.82
CA ASP A 59 18.81 -2.80 -5.11
C ASP A 59 18.44 -1.46 -5.79
N ILE A 60 18.73 -0.37 -5.10
CA ILE A 60 18.74 0.98 -5.67
C ILE A 60 20.21 1.36 -5.79
N THR A 61 20.69 1.46 -7.02
CA THR A 61 22.12 1.59 -7.30
C THR A 61 22.74 2.76 -6.54
N GLY A 62 23.73 2.45 -5.70
CA GLY A 62 24.45 3.44 -4.88
C GLY A 62 23.62 4.08 -3.77
N LEU A 63 22.51 3.47 -3.35
CA LEU A 63 21.67 3.99 -2.27
C LEU A 63 21.24 2.92 -1.26
N PHE A 64 20.75 1.77 -1.74
CA PHE A 64 20.12 0.78 -0.89
C PHE A 64 20.27 -0.62 -1.47
N LYS A 65 20.57 -1.60 -0.62
CA LYS A 65 20.52 -3.01 -0.98
C LYS A 65 20.10 -3.82 0.23
N ALA A 66 19.03 -4.62 0.11
CA ALA A 66 18.53 -5.45 1.19
C ALA A 66 17.86 -6.72 0.68
N ALA A 67 17.80 -7.71 1.57
CA ALA A 67 17.02 -8.94 1.41
C ALA A 67 16.30 -9.22 2.74
N HIS A 68 14.98 -9.34 2.70
CA HIS A 68 14.12 -9.56 3.85
C HIS A 68 13.27 -10.81 3.63
N LYS A 69 13.39 -11.79 4.52
CA LYS A 69 12.55 -12.99 4.48
C LYS A 69 11.35 -12.78 5.39
N TRP A 70 10.17 -12.98 4.82
CA TRP A 70 8.91 -12.80 5.49
C TRP A 70 8.12 -14.10 5.53
N GLU A 71 7.45 -14.33 6.64
CA GLU A 71 6.30 -15.24 6.75
C GLU A 71 5.14 -14.44 7.33
N TRP A 72 3.98 -14.51 6.68
CA TRP A 72 2.79 -13.81 7.14
C TRP A 72 1.60 -14.76 7.16
N GLU A 73 0.93 -14.80 8.31
CA GLU A 73 -0.32 -15.52 8.54
C GLU A 73 -1.48 -14.49 8.57
N PRO A 74 -2.14 -14.19 7.45
CA PRO A 74 -3.12 -13.10 7.36
C PRO A 74 -4.30 -13.23 8.33
N LYS A 75 -4.71 -14.45 8.68
CA LYS A 75 -5.85 -14.72 9.56
C LYS A 75 -5.59 -14.37 11.02
N THR A 76 -4.35 -14.58 11.48
CA THR A 76 -3.92 -14.29 12.86
C THR A 76 -3.14 -12.98 12.93
N ASN A 77 -2.83 -12.38 11.77
CA ASN A 77 -1.98 -11.21 11.62
C ASN A 77 -0.60 -11.38 12.26
N LYS A 78 -0.10 -12.62 12.26
CA LYS A 78 1.24 -12.97 12.75
C LYS A 78 2.26 -12.80 11.63
N VAL A 79 3.35 -12.12 11.94
CA VAL A 79 4.48 -11.86 11.03
C VAL A 79 5.72 -12.48 11.64
N SER A 80 6.52 -13.16 10.81
CA SER A 80 7.88 -13.54 11.15
C SER A 80 8.86 -12.95 10.14
N PHE A 81 9.96 -12.46 10.66
CA PHE A 81 11.04 -11.81 9.92
C PHE A 81 12.34 -12.55 10.13
N GLU A 82 13.11 -12.71 9.06
CA GLU A 82 14.52 -13.06 9.11
C GLU A 82 15.30 -12.16 8.14
N GLY A 83 16.33 -11.49 8.64
CA GLY A 83 17.15 -10.57 7.86
C GLY A 83 18.36 -10.09 8.64
N THR A 84 18.86 -8.90 8.32
CA THR A 84 19.96 -8.26 9.03
C THR A 84 19.56 -6.87 9.53
N ASP A 85 20.07 -6.47 10.69
CA ASP A 85 19.99 -5.08 11.14
C ASP A 85 20.96 -4.17 10.36
N LYS A 86 21.01 -2.90 10.77
CA LYS A 86 21.90 -1.88 10.17
C LYS A 86 23.39 -2.19 10.38
N ASP A 87 23.74 -3.00 11.39
CA ASP A 87 25.11 -3.44 11.66
C ASP A 87 25.46 -4.73 10.88
N GLY A 88 24.51 -5.28 10.13
CA GLY A 88 24.67 -6.55 9.42
C GLY A 88 24.49 -7.78 10.32
N LYS A 89 24.00 -7.64 11.55
CA LYS A 89 23.76 -8.78 12.46
C LYS A 89 22.46 -9.48 12.10
N PRO A 90 22.40 -10.82 12.15
CA PRO A 90 21.17 -11.55 11.92
C PRO A 90 20.07 -11.15 12.91
N VAL A 91 18.90 -10.81 12.39
CA VAL A 91 17.69 -10.53 13.16
C VAL A 91 16.65 -11.59 12.81
N LYS A 92 16.04 -12.19 13.84
CA LYS A 92 14.89 -13.06 13.70
C LYS A 92 13.86 -12.71 14.75
N VAL A 93 12.66 -12.37 14.30
CA VAL A 93 11.56 -11.97 15.20
C VAL A 93 10.22 -12.46 14.67
N SER A 94 9.32 -12.82 15.59
CA SER A 94 7.93 -13.13 15.29
C SER A 94 7.03 -12.33 16.22
N TYR A 95 5.99 -11.70 15.68
CA TYR A 95 5.07 -10.86 16.43
C TYR A 95 3.68 -10.86 15.80
N VAL A 96 2.67 -10.50 16.59
CA VAL A 96 1.29 -10.29 16.11
C VAL A 96 1.07 -8.80 15.99
N ARG A 97 0.66 -8.33 14.80
CA ARG A 97 0.61 -6.89 14.52
C ARG A 97 -0.48 -6.14 15.30
N THR A 98 -1.52 -6.83 15.78
CA THR A 98 -2.53 -6.22 16.65
C THR A 98 -1.99 -5.90 18.05
N ASP A 99 -0.94 -6.60 18.48
CA ASP A 99 -0.30 -6.43 19.78
C ASP A 99 1.03 -5.66 19.65
N LEU A 100 1.12 -4.78 18.63
CA LEU A 100 2.35 -4.07 18.30
C LEU A 100 2.83 -3.17 19.44
N SER A 101 1.93 -2.65 20.28
CA SER A 101 2.25 -1.81 21.44
C SER A 101 3.09 -2.53 22.50
N THR A 102 3.02 -3.85 22.58
CA THR A 102 3.80 -4.67 23.53
C THR A 102 5.15 -5.12 22.97
N GLN A 103 5.45 -4.81 21.71
CA GLN A 103 6.69 -5.23 21.05
C GLN A 103 7.84 -4.26 21.34
N SER A 104 9.07 -4.71 21.09
CA SER A 104 10.27 -3.88 21.24
C SER A 104 10.24 -2.67 20.30
N ASP A 105 11.02 -1.64 20.64
CA ASP A 105 11.13 -0.45 19.79
C ASP A 105 11.69 -0.77 18.40
N ASP A 106 12.55 -1.78 18.28
CA ASP A 106 13.04 -2.25 16.98
C ASP A 106 11.93 -2.86 16.12
N VAL A 107 11.02 -3.65 16.72
CA VAL A 107 9.88 -4.18 15.99
C VAL A 107 8.95 -3.06 15.54
N LYS A 108 8.60 -2.15 16.45
CA LYS A 108 7.68 -1.03 16.17
C LYS A 108 8.21 -0.05 15.12
N ASN A 109 9.50 0.29 15.21
CA ASN A 109 10.06 1.40 14.44
C ASN A 109 10.89 0.95 13.23
N GLN A 110 11.23 -0.34 13.12
CA GLN A 110 12.07 -0.87 12.03
C GLN A 110 11.42 -2.06 11.32
N VAL A 111 11.07 -3.12 12.06
CA VAL A 111 10.62 -4.39 11.44
C VAL A 111 9.20 -4.28 10.86
N ASP A 112 8.20 -3.82 11.63
CA ASP A 112 6.82 -3.69 11.13
C ASP A 112 6.69 -2.67 9.98
N PRO A 113 7.33 -1.49 10.03
CA PRO A 113 7.34 -0.59 8.89
C PRO A 113 7.97 -1.21 7.63
N SER A 114 9.04 -2.00 7.78
CA SER A 114 9.65 -2.74 6.66
C SER A 114 8.72 -3.82 6.12
N PHE A 115 8.06 -4.57 7.01
CA PHE A 115 7.05 -5.55 6.61
C PHE A 115 5.94 -4.88 5.78
N ILE A 116 5.41 -3.74 6.23
CA ILE A 116 4.37 -3.01 5.50
C ILE A 116 4.86 -2.62 4.10
N ASN A 117 6.04 -2.03 3.98
CA ASN A 117 6.61 -1.66 2.68
C ASN A 117 6.73 -2.89 1.76
N ASP A 118 7.38 -3.93 2.24
CA ASP A 118 7.72 -5.11 1.44
C ASP A 118 6.45 -5.89 1.06
N ASN A 119 5.47 -5.95 1.96
CA ASN A 119 4.18 -6.56 1.73
C ASN A 119 3.33 -5.77 0.73
N TYR A 120 3.39 -4.43 0.74
CA TYR A 120 2.77 -3.59 -0.28
C TYR A 120 3.36 -3.90 -1.64
N TRP A 121 4.69 -3.95 -1.78
CA TRP A 121 5.33 -4.33 -3.04
C TRP A 121 4.94 -5.74 -3.51
N THR A 122 4.74 -6.68 -2.59
CA THR A 122 4.43 -8.07 -2.94
C THR A 122 2.95 -8.26 -3.29
N LEU A 123 2.04 -7.52 -2.65
CA LEU A 123 0.59 -7.77 -2.66
C LEU A 123 -0.25 -6.53 -2.96
N PHE A 124 0.32 -5.50 -3.59
CA PHE A 124 -0.35 -4.19 -3.76
C PHE A 124 -1.79 -4.28 -4.31
N PRO A 125 -2.09 -5.10 -5.34
CA PRO A 125 -3.45 -5.20 -5.88
C PRO A 125 -4.49 -5.64 -4.84
N PHE A 126 -4.07 -6.44 -3.86
CA PHE A 126 -4.92 -6.80 -2.72
C PHE A 126 -5.09 -5.63 -1.74
N HIS A 127 -4.03 -4.90 -1.41
CA HIS A 127 -4.12 -3.71 -0.55
C HIS A 127 -5.04 -2.66 -1.14
N ALA A 128 -4.92 -2.38 -2.44
CA ALA A 128 -5.82 -1.49 -3.16
C ALA A 128 -7.28 -1.98 -3.08
N TYR A 129 -7.50 -3.30 -3.15
CA TYR A 129 -8.83 -3.89 -2.99
C TYR A 129 -9.37 -3.80 -1.56
N TRP A 130 -8.60 -4.17 -0.54
CA TRP A 130 -9.02 -4.22 0.86
C TRP A 130 -9.23 -2.84 1.47
N ASP A 131 -8.32 -1.91 1.19
CA ASP A 131 -8.36 -0.59 1.82
C ASP A 131 -9.45 0.29 1.18
N LYS A 132 -10.58 0.38 1.86
CA LYS A 132 -11.73 1.18 1.42
C LYS A 132 -11.57 2.68 1.68
N SER A 133 -10.49 3.12 2.34
CA SER A 133 -10.19 4.54 2.54
C SER A 133 -9.54 5.19 1.32
N ALA A 134 -8.90 4.41 0.46
CA ALA A 134 -8.32 4.90 -0.78
C ALA A 134 -9.38 5.07 -1.89
N SER A 135 -9.24 6.14 -2.66
CA SER A 135 -9.97 6.32 -3.92
C SER A 135 -9.28 5.52 -5.05
N ALA A 136 -10.08 5.04 -6.00
CA ALA A 136 -9.62 4.35 -7.20
C ALA A 136 -10.43 4.86 -8.40
N ILE A 137 -9.86 5.74 -9.21
CA ILE A 137 -10.59 6.41 -10.29
C ILE A 137 -9.98 5.96 -11.62
N ASP A 138 -10.78 5.32 -12.46
CA ASP A 138 -10.34 4.96 -13.81
C ASP A 138 -10.20 6.23 -14.66
N GLN A 139 -8.97 6.49 -15.14
CA GLN A 139 -8.64 7.63 -15.99
C GLN A 139 -8.69 7.27 -17.49
N GLY A 140 -8.95 6.01 -17.83
CA GLY A 140 -8.90 5.50 -19.19
C GLY A 140 -7.47 5.19 -19.65
N LYS A 141 -7.27 5.05 -20.96
CA LYS A 141 -6.00 4.61 -21.54
C LYS A 141 -4.95 5.73 -21.58
N PHE A 142 -3.81 5.45 -20.99
CA PHE A 142 -2.62 6.31 -21.04
C PHE A 142 -1.43 5.56 -21.62
N ASN A 143 -0.46 6.30 -22.17
CA ASN A 143 0.85 5.74 -22.52
C ASN A 143 1.53 5.23 -21.26
N LEU A 144 2.25 4.11 -21.37
CA LEU A 144 3.08 3.64 -20.27
C LEU A 144 4.16 4.70 -19.94
N PRO A 145 4.50 4.89 -18.65
CA PRO A 145 5.51 5.88 -18.26
C PRO A 145 6.89 5.61 -18.86
N LEU A 146 7.18 4.34 -19.15
CA LEU A 146 8.41 3.89 -19.77
C LEU A 146 8.12 2.78 -20.78
N GLY A 147 8.70 2.91 -21.97
CA GLY A 147 8.54 1.95 -23.07
C GLY A 147 7.31 2.20 -23.94
N PRO A 148 7.15 1.42 -25.03
CA PRO A 148 5.99 1.55 -25.91
C PRO A 148 4.75 0.89 -25.31
N GLY A 149 3.58 1.43 -25.64
CA GLY A 149 2.28 0.82 -25.32
C GLY A 149 1.37 1.72 -24.48
N MET A 150 0.13 1.26 -24.32
CA MET A 150 -0.89 1.93 -23.53
C MET A 150 -1.59 0.92 -22.60
N ALA A 151 -2.04 1.40 -21.45
CA ALA A 151 -2.78 0.64 -20.44
C ALA A 151 -3.84 1.53 -19.79
N GLU A 152 -4.86 0.94 -19.18
CA GLU A 152 -5.83 1.70 -18.38
C GLU A 152 -5.13 2.21 -17.12
N LEU A 153 -5.21 3.51 -16.86
CA LEU A 153 -4.59 4.13 -15.70
C LEU A 153 -5.59 4.19 -14.54
N LEU A 154 -5.24 3.53 -13.45
CA LEU A 154 -6.01 3.47 -12.21
C LEU A 154 -5.17 3.98 -11.02
N PRO A 155 -5.22 5.29 -10.71
CA PRO A 155 -4.62 5.86 -9.51
C PRO A 155 -5.33 5.37 -8.24
N ILE A 156 -4.58 4.78 -7.33
CA ILE A 156 -5.02 4.43 -5.97
C ILE A 156 -4.47 5.50 -5.03
N LYS A 157 -5.33 6.43 -4.59
CA LYS A 157 -4.93 7.59 -3.79
C LYS A 157 -5.46 7.49 -2.37
N TYR A 158 -4.53 7.49 -1.41
CA TYR A 158 -4.83 7.46 0.02
C TYR A 158 -5.15 8.86 0.57
N PRO A 159 -5.99 8.95 1.62
CA PRO A 159 -6.22 10.20 2.34
C PRO A 159 -4.93 10.80 2.89
N ALA A 160 -4.89 12.12 3.04
CA ALA A 160 -3.71 12.83 3.56
C ALA A 160 -3.39 12.52 5.03
N GLU A 161 -4.37 12.00 5.78
CA GLU A 161 -4.24 11.66 7.20
C GLU A 161 -4.76 10.26 7.46
N GLY A 162 -4.13 9.58 8.43
CA GLY A 162 -4.49 8.22 8.83
C GLY A 162 -3.90 7.14 7.91
N GLY A 163 -4.09 5.88 8.32
CA GLY A 163 -3.53 4.72 7.61
C GLY A 163 -2.00 4.63 7.70
N TYR A 164 -1.45 3.63 7.00
CA TYR A 164 -0.01 3.37 6.98
C TYR A 164 0.77 4.24 5.99
N THR A 165 0.11 4.67 4.92
CA THR A 165 0.71 5.41 3.79
C THR A 165 -0.08 6.70 3.50
N PRO A 166 -0.17 7.64 4.47
CA PRO A 166 -0.95 8.85 4.32
C PRO A 166 -0.45 9.71 3.14
N GLY A 167 -1.39 10.10 2.28
CA GLY A 167 -1.16 10.95 1.11
C GLY A 167 -0.49 10.26 -0.07
N ASP A 168 -0.10 8.99 0.07
CA ASP A 168 0.55 8.25 -1.01
C ASP A 168 -0.44 7.99 -2.17
N THR A 169 0.08 7.98 -3.38
CA THR A 169 -0.64 7.57 -4.59
C THR A 169 0.13 6.49 -5.31
N TRP A 170 -0.58 5.45 -5.73
CA TRP A 170 -0.06 4.35 -6.53
C TRP A 170 -0.84 4.30 -7.84
N ASP A 171 -0.22 4.79 -8.91
CA ASP A 171 -0.77 4.71 -10.26
C ASP A 171 -0.55 3.31 -10.81
N LEU A 172 -1.63 2.56 -10.98
CA LEU A 172 -1.60 1.24 -11.60
C LEU A 172 -1.92 1.36 -13.09
N TYR A 173 -1.00 0.93 -13.93
CA TYR A 173 -1.24 0.77 -15.36
C TYR A 173 -1.71 -0.66 -15.60
N VAL A 174 -3.00 -0.84 -15.88
CA VAL A 174 -3.67 -2.13 -15.98
C VAL A 174 -3.75 -2.56 -17.45
N GLY A 175 -3.16 -3.71 -17.75
CA GLY A 175 -3.18 -4.36 -19.06
C GLY A 175 -4.54 -4.98 -19.39
N LYS A 176 -4.69 -5.46 -20.63
CA LYS A 176 -5.95 -6.03 -21.15
C LYS A 176 -6.42 -7.28 -20.41
N ASP A 177 -5.51 -7.97 -19.73
CA ASP A 177 -5.77 -9.16 -18.92
C ASP A 177 -5.98 -8.83 -17.44
N ASN A 178 -6.24 -7.55 -17.12
CA ASN A 178 -6.42 -7.02 -15.76
C ASN A 178 -5.20 -7.20 -14.83
N ARG A 179 -4.02 -7.44 -15.41
CA ARG A 179 -2.75 -7.44 -14.69
C ARG A 179 -2.15 -6.05 -14.70
N VAL A 180 -1.53 -5.66 -13.60
CA VAL A 180 -0.74 -4.43 -13.56
C VAL A 180 0.50 -4.64 -14.43
N VAL A 181 0.79 -3.79 -15.39
CA VAL A 181 2.02 -3.90 -16.21
C VAL A 181 3.08 -2.89 -15.80
N TYR A 182 2.65 -1.83 -15.13
CA TYR A 182 3.52 -0.77 -14.63
C TYR A 182 2.90 -0.11 -13.41
N PHE A 183 3.76 0.41 -12.54
CA PHE A 183 3.32 1.19 -11.39
C PHE A 183 4.11 2.51 -11.30
N VAL A 184 3.45 3.56 -10.82
CA VAL A 184 4.13 4.78 -10.36
C VAL A 184 3.69 5.06 -8.93
N TYR A 185 4.65 5.05 -8.01
CA TYR A 185 4.42 5.52 -6.65
C TYR A 185 4.81 6.98 -6.52
N ILE A 186 3.91 7.74 -5.90
CA ILE A 186 4.08 9.14 -5.57
C ILE A 186 3.84 9.24 -4.08
N ARG A 187 4.89 9.61 -3.33
CA ARG A 187 4.80 9.77 -1.89
C ARG A 187 4.03 11.04 -1.53
N GLY A 188 3.15 10.95 -0.52
CA GLY A 188 2.45 12.11 0.03
C GLY A 188 3.33 13.03 0.87
N GLY A 189 4.31 12.48 1.58
CA GLY A 189 5.25 13.21 2.45
C GLY A 189 6.62 13.51 1.84
N ALA A 190 7.44 14.28 2.57
CA ALA A 190 8.72 14.82 2.08
C ALA A 190 9.93 13.85 2.13
N LYS A 191 9.76 12.61 2.59
CA LYS A 191 10.88 11.65 2.71
C LYS A 191 11.20 11.00 1.35
N PRO A 192 12.46 10.84 0.94
CA PRO A 192 12.76 10.10 -0.28
C PRO A 192 12.53 8.57 -0.12
N PRO A 193 12.29 7.82 -1.22
CA PRO A 193 12.07 8.36 -2.56
C PRO A 193 10.70 9.05 -2.67
N SER A 194 10.64 10.14 -3.42
CA SER A 194 9.41 10.89 -3.67
C SER A 194 8.60 10.27 -4.80
N ARG A 195 9.28 9.73 -5.82
CA ARG A 195 8.68 9.06 -6.97
C ARG A 195 9.42 7.78 -7.30
N VAL A 196 8.66 6.71 -7.50
CA VAL A 196 9.19 5.44 -7.99
C VAL A 196 8.41 5.04 -9.23
N PHE A 197 9.12 4.61 -10.25
CA PHE A 197 8.59 4.07 -11.49
C PHE A 197 9.11 2.65 -11.62
N ALA A 198 8.25 1.64 -11.75
CA ALA A 198 8.73 0.31 -12.10
C ALA A 198 7.73 -0.48 -12.93
N THR A 199 8.27 -1.42 -13.69
CA THR A 199 7.51 -2.51 -14.29
C THR A 199 6.86 -3.37 -13.20
N TRP A 200 5.78 -4.04 -13.57
CA TRP A 200 5.14 -5.06 -12.73
C TRP A 200 5.11 -6.36 -13.54
N ALA A 201 6.18 -7.14 -13.41
CA ALA A 201 6.47 -8.30 -14.26
C ALA A 201 6.84 -9.54 -13.43
N GLY A 202 7.30 -10.62 -14.09
CA GLY A 202 7.63 -11.87 -13.39
C GLY A 202 6.38 -12.52 -12.79
N TYR A 203 5.35 -12.72 -13.60
CA TYR A 203 4.09 -13.24 -13.09
C TYR A 203 4.17 -14.74 -12.82
N GLU A 204 4.00 -15.11 -11.56
CA GLU A 204 4.00 -16.51 -11.10
C GLU A 204 2.79 -16.78 -10.20
N LYS A 205 2.30 -18.03 -10.19
CA LYS A 205 1.19 -18.44 -9.32
C LYS A 205 1.65 -19.36 -8.22
N ALA A 206 1.37 -19.00 -6.97
CA ALA A 206 1.47 -19.91 -5.83
C ALA A 206 0.06 -20.26 -5.33
N GLY A 207 -0.39 -21.46 -5.66
CA GLY A 207 -1.78 -21.87 -5.42
C GLY A 207 -2.76 -20.96 -6.20
N PRO A 208 -3.79 -20.38 -5.55
CA PRO A 208 -4.75 -19.52 -6.24
C PRO A 208 -4.28 -18.07 -6.40
N ILE A 209 -3.13 -17.70 -5.83
CA ILE A 209 -2.67 -16.31 -5.77
C ILE A 209 -1.64 -16.06 -6.87
N LEU A 210 -1.86 -14.99 -7.63
CA LEU A 210 -0.92 -14.49 -8.63
C LEU A 210 0.00 -13.44 -7.99
N PHE A 211 1.30 -13.57 -8.21
CA PHE A 211 2.33 -12.64 -7.75
C PHE A 211 3.04 -12.03 -8.96
N SER A 212 3.52 -10.81 -8.79
CA SER A 212 4.53 -10.21 -9.66
C SER A 212 5.84 -10.24 -8.89
N THR A 213 6.88 -10.84 -9.47
CA THR A 213 8.15 -11.11 -8.79
C THR A 213 9.31 -10.27 -9.33
N GLU A 214 9.10 -9.44 -10.36
CA GLU A 214 10.16 -8.65 -10.99
C GLU A 214 9.71 -7.22 -11.29
N HIS A 215 10.46 -6.26 -10.75
CA HIS A 215 10.20 -4.83 -10.86
C HIS A 215 11.48 -4.08 -11.20
N ARG A 216 11.50 -3.44 -12.37
CA ARG A 216 12.61 -2.63 -12.85
C ARG A 216 12.17 -1.23 -13.16
N GLY A 217 12.99 -0.25 -12.80
CA GLY A 217 12.78 1.12 -13.22
C GLY A 217 13.67 2.08 -12.44
N THR A 218 13.08 3.11 -11.85
CA THR A 218 13.84 4.15 -11.13
C THR A 218 13.15 4.60 -9.86
N ALA A 219 13.95 4.99 -8.86
CA ALA A 219 13.52 5.67 -7.64
C ALA A 219 14.23 7.03 -7.58
N ASP A 220 13.49 8.13 -7.69
CA ASP A 220 14.01 9.50 -7.85
C ASP A 220 15.14 9.59 -8.91
N GLY A 221 14.95 8.89 -10.03
CA GLY A 221 15.90 8.87 -11.15
C GLY A 221 17.08 7.89 -11.00
N LYS A 222 17.27 7.27 -9.83
CA LYS A 222 18.28 6.20 -9.65
C LYS A 222 17.74 4.85 -10.11
N PRO A 223 18.55 4.00 -10.78
CA PRO A 223 18.11 2.66 -11.15
C PRO A 223 17.62 1.86 -9.95
N LEU A 224 16.46 1.24 -10.10
CA LEU A 224 15.80 0.35 -9.14
C LEU A 224 15.64 -1.03 -9.78
N HIS A 225 16.03 -2.06 -9.03
CA HIS A 225 15.60 -3.43 -9.24
C HIS A 225 15.05 -3.97 -7.92
N LEU A 226 13.80 -4.41 -7.92
CA LEU A 226 13.14 -5.08 -6.82
C LEU A 226 12.60 -6.41 -7.34
N TRP A 227 12.88 -7.48 -6.61
CA TRP A 227 12.44 -8.80 -7.01
C TRP A 227 12.08 -9.67 -5.79
N ILE A 228 11.12 -10.56 -6.01
CA ILE A 228 10.58 -11.43 -4.97
C ILE A 228 11.00 -12.87 -5.30
N THR A 229 11.61 -13.56 -4.34
CA THR A 229 12.00 -14.97 -4.49
C THR A 229 11.34 -15.83 -3.43
N ASP A 230 11.44 -17.15 -3.59
CA ASP A 230 10.99 -18.13 -2.59
C ASP A 230 9.51 -17.98 -2.20
N VAL A 231 8.70 -17.50 -3.15
CA VAL A 231 7.27 -17.29 -2.92
C VAL A 231 6.59 -18.64 -2.77
N VAL A 232 6.02 -18.87 -1.59
CA VAL A 232 5.24 -20.07 -1.29
C VAL A 232 3.97 -19.70 -0.53
N VAL A 233 2.87 -20.37 -0.85
CA VAL A 233 1.56 -20.19 -0.20
C VAL A 233 1.15 -21.48 0.49
N LYS A 234 0.73 -21.37 1.76
CA LYS A 234 0.08 -22.46 2.49
C LYS A 234 -1.43 -22.24 2.47
N LEU A 235 -2.17 -23.27 2.08
CA LEU A 235 -3.63 -23.25 2.09
C LEU A 235 -4.19 -23.84 3.38
N THR A 236 -5.34 -23.32 3.81
CA THR A 236 -6.03 -23.76 5.02
C THR A 236 -6.33 -25.25 4.96
N GLY A 237 -5.91 -25.98 6.00
CA GLY A 237 -6.10 -27.42 6.08
C GLY A 237 -5.11 -28.25 5.25
N SER A 238 -4.07 -27.63 4.69
CA SER A 238 -2.96 -28.31 4.02
C SER A 238 -1.66 -28.12 4.81
N ASP A 239 -0.92 -29.20 5.04
CA ASP A 239 0.43 -29.12 5.61
C ASP A 239 1.50 -28.75 4.58
N LYS A 240 1.13 -28.73 3.29
CA LYS A 240 2.04 -28.45 2.17
C LYS A 240 2.07 -26.97 1.82
N TRP A 241 3.27 -26.48 1.54
CA TRP A 241 3.54 -25.20 0.90
C TRP A 241 3.53 -25.36 -0.62
N VAL A 242 2.84 -24.47 -1.32
CA VAL A 242 2.77 -24.45 -2.79
C VAL A 242 3.72 -23.36 -3.29
N PRO A 243 4.84 -23.71 -3.96
CA PRO A 243 5.74 -22.71 -4.55
C PRO A 243 5.12 -22.02 -5.75
N ALA A 244 5.54 -20.78 -5.98
CA ALA A 244 5.23 -20.04 -7.18
C ALA A 244 5.88 -20.70 -8.42
N GLN A 245 5.14 -20.75 -9.52
CA GLN A 245 5.52 -21.30 -10.82
C GLN A 245 4.93 -20.48 -11.96
#